data_AF-A0A9P5U1R0-F1
#
_entry.id   AF-A0A9P5U1R0-F1
#
_cell.length_a   1.000
_cell.length_b   1.000
_cell.length_c   1.000
_cell.angle_alpha   90.00
_cell.angle_beta   90.00
_cell.angle_gamma   90.00
#
_symmetry.space_group_name_H-M   'P 1'
#
loop_
_entity.id
_entity.type
_entity.pdbx_description
1 polymer ?
#
loop_
_entity_poly.entity_id
_entity_poly.type
_entity_poly.pdbx_seq_one_letter_code
_entity_poly.pdbx_strand_id
1 'polypeptide(L)'
;AEIFCLGQEKKRLKRYATQLRSLNSPVRKVPDDILRHIFNNSCDSMNSSQALDLKSKPAMVISSVCSRWRRNALSMPALWSRILLE
;
A
#
# COMPACT_ATOMS: atom_id res chain seq x y z
N ALA A 1 34.71 -6.34 -20.71
CA ALA A 1 33.49 -7.17 -20.66
C ALA A 1 33.25 -7.75 -19.26
N GLU A 2 34.25 -8.39 -18.65
CA GLU A 2 34.12 -9.09 -17.37
C GLU A 2 33.67 -8.22 -16.18
N ILE A 3 34.25 -7.02 -16.00
CA ILE A 3 33.85 -6.06 -14.96
C ILE A 3 32.38 -5.64 -15.11
N PHE A 4 31.90 -5.49 -16.35
CA PHE A 4 30.50 -5.14 -16.62
C PHE A 4 29.55 -6.28 -16.25
N CYS A 5 29.89 -7.52 -16.61
CA CYS A 5 29.11 -8.71 -16.26
C CYS A 5 28.98 -8.89 -14.74
N LEU A 6 30.09 -8.75 -14.01
CA LEU A 6 30.10 -8.80 -12.55
C LEU A 6 29.24 -7.69 -11.92
N GLY A 7 29.25 -6.49 -12.50
CA GLY A 7 28.40 -5.38 -12.06
C GLY A 7 26.90 -5.68 -12.21
N GLN A 8 26.50 -6.31 -13.32
CA GLN A 8 25.10 -6.68 -13.54
C GLN A 8 24.66 -7.82 -12.62
N GLU A 9 25.52 -8.81 -12.39
CA GLU A 9 25.20 -9.90 -11.47
C GLU A 9 25.03 -9.39 -10.03
N LYS A 10 25.92 -8.48 -9.59
CA LYS A 10 25.78 -7.81 -8.28
C LYS A 10 24.45 -7.06 -8.16
N LYS A 11 24.00 -6.35 -9.22
CA LYS A 11 22.69 -5.67 -9.24
C LYS A 11 21.53 -6.66 -9.15
N ARG A 12 21.61 -7.79 -9.87
CA ARG A 12 20.60 -8.86 -9.84
C ARG A 12 20.44 -9.43 -8.44
N LEU A 13 21.55 -9.81 -7.79
CA LEU A 13 21.56 -10.34 -6.43
C LEU A 13 21.03 -9.33 -5.41
N LYS A 14 21.38 -8.04 -5.54
CA LYS A 14 20.83 -6.98 -4.69
C LYS A 14 19.31 -6.86 -4.82
N ARG A 15 18.78 -6.89 -6.05
CA ARG A 15 17.34 -6.84 -6.30
C ARG A 15 16.63 -8.05 -5.70
N TYR A 16 17.20 -9.24 -5.87
CA TYR A 16 16.67 -10.48 -5.30
C TYR A 16 16.65 -10.44 -3.76
N ALA A 17 17.74 -9.99 -3.13
CA ALA A 17 17.79 -9.83 -1.68
C ALA A 17 16.75 -8.83 -1.16
N THR A 18 16.50 -7.72 -1.88
CA THR A 18 15.45 -6.76 -1.53
C THR A 18 14.05 -7.37 -1.66
N GLN A 19 13.79 -8.16 -2.70
CA GLN A 19 12.53 -8.87 -2.85
C GLN A 19 12.30 -9.85 -1.68
N LEU A 20 13.32 -10.64 -1.31
CA LEU A 20 13.23 -11.55 -0.16
C LEU A 20 12.98 -10.79 1.16
N ARG A 21 13.69 -9.69 1.41
CA ARG A 21 13.45 -8.84 2.59
C ARG A 21 12.01 -8.32 2.64
N SER A 22 11.43 -7.97 1.48
CA SER A 22 10.05 -7.50 1.41
C SER A 22 9.03 -8.57 1.83
N LEU A 23 9.37 -9.86 1.70
CA LEU A 23 8.52 -10.97 2.17
C LEU A 23 8.41 -10.99 3.70
N ASN A 24 9.43 -10.50 4.40
CA ASN A 24 9.45 -10.43 5.85
C ASN A 24 8.86 -9.12 6.41
N SER A 25 8.35 -8.23 5.53
CA SER A 25 7.78 -6.95 5.92
C SER A 25 6.60 -7.15 6.90
N PRO A 26 6.48 -6.32 7.95
CA PRO A 26 5.38 -6.40 8.92
C PRO A 26 4.01 -6.43 8.25
N VAL A 27 3.83 -5.65 7.17
CA VAL A 27 2.57 -5.59 6.42
C VAL A 27 2.11 -6.94 5.87
N ARG A 28 3.00 -7.93 5.72
CA ARG A 28 2.63 -9.28 5.29
C ARG A 28 2.22 -10.18 6.46
N LYS A 29 2.70 -9.88 7.67
CA LYS A 29 2.45 -10.66 8.89
C LYS A 29 1.23 -10.20 9.68
N VAL A 30 0.84 -8.93 9.52
CA VAL A 30 -0.35 -8.37 10.19
C VAL A 30 -1.60 -9.07 9.67
N PRO A 31 -2.49 -9.58 10.54
CA PRO A 31 -3.78 -10.15 10.13
C PRO A 31 -4.71 -9.12 9.47
N ASP A 32 -5.66 -9.60 8.67
CA ASP A 32 -6.59 -8.72 7.95
C ASP A 32 -7.48 -7.89 8.89
N ASP A 33 -7.91 -8.41 10.03
CA ASP A 33 -8.72 -7.64 11.01
C ASP A 33 -7.95 -6.43 11.56
N ILE A 34 -6.66 -6.59 11.82
CA ILE A 34 -5.80 -5.50 12.31
C ILE A 34 -5.57 -4.47 11.20
N LEU A 35 -5.35 -4.92 9.96
CA LEU A 35 -5.28 -4.01 8.81
C LEU A 35 -6.58 -3.20 8.65
N ARG A 36 -7.73 -3.86 8.71
CA ARG A 36 -9.04 -3.22 8.62
C ARG A 36 -9.26 -2.23 9.77
N HIS A 37 -8.82 -2.55 10.98
CA HIS A 37 -8.86 -1.62 12.11
C HIS A 37 -8.01 -0.36 11.85
N ILE A 38 -6.80 -0.51 11.31
CA ILE A 38 -5.94 0.63 10.92
C ILE A 38 -6.62 1.48 9.84
N PHE A 39 -7.20 0.85 8.81
CA PHE A 39 -7.90 1.55 7.74
C PHE A 39 -9.10 2.35 8.25
N ASN A 40 -9.86 1.80 9.22
CA ASN A 40 -11.00 2.49 9.81
C ASN A 40 -10.60 3.78 10.53
N ASN A 41 -9.45 3.80 11.22
CA ASN A 41 -8.92 5.02 11.83
C ASN A 41 -8.55 6.09 10.79
N SER A 42 -8.29 5.69 9.54
CA SER A 42 -7.97 6.63 8.45
C SER A 42 -9.21 7.36 7.93
N CYS A 43 -10.42 6.85 8.20
CA CYS A 43 -11.66 7.52 7.82
C CYS A 43 -11.81 8.85 8.55
N ASP A 44 -11.47 8.93 9.85
CA ASP A 44 -11.72 10.12 10.67
C ASP A 44 -10.58 11.14 10.66
N SER A 45 -9.35 10.71 10.36
CA SER A 45 -8.18 11.59 10.37
C SER A 45 -8.09 12.55 9.18
N MET A 46 -8.79 12.29 8.07
CA MET A 46 -8.73 13.08 6.83
C MET A 46 -10.01 13.89 6.56
N ASN A 47 -10.66 14.33 7.66
CA ASN A 47 -11.79 15.25 7.65
C ASN A 47 -11.41 16.69 7.27
N SER A 48 -10.13 16.97 6.95
CA SER A 48 -9.80 18.28 6.41
C SER A 48 -10.34 18.35 4.98
N SER A 49 -11.27 19.28 4.78
CA SER A 49 -11.88 19.68 3.52
C SER A 49 -10.89 20.17 2.45
N GLN A 50 -9.59 19.86 2.58
CA GLN A 50 -8.49 20.31 1.74
C GLN A 50 -8.00 19.25 0.73
N ALA A 51 -8.43 17.99 0.86
CA ALA A 51 -8.19 16.95 -0.14
C ALA A 51 -9.13 17.16 -1.35
N LEU A 52 -8.84 18.18 -2.16
CA LEU A 52 -9.54 18.49 -3.41
C LEU A 52 -9.33 17.39 -4.48
N ASP A 53 -8.20 16.69 -4.42
CA ASP A 53 -7.90 15.60 -5.36
C ASP A 53 -8.43 14.26 -4.85
N LEU A 54 -9.24 13.59 -5.68
CA LEU A 54 -9.73 12.23 -5.46
C LEU A 54 -8.59 11.26 -5.08
N LYS A 55 -7.40 11.40 -5.69
CA LYS A 55 -6.25 10.51 -5.42
C LYS A 55 -5.74 10.61 -3.98
N SER A 56 -5.99 11.72 -3.30
CA SER A 56 -5.57 11.94 -1.91
C SER A 56 -6.56 11.38 -0.89
N LYS A 57 -7.75 10.93 -1.32
CA LYS A 57 -8.74 10.34 -0.41
C LYS A 57 -8.18 9.04 0.22
N PRO A 58 -8.44 8.78 1.51
CA PRO A 58 -7.92 7.58 2.21
C PRO A 58 -8.21 6.27 1.47
N ALA A 59 -9.42 6.10 0.92
CA ALA A 59 -9.79 4.94 0.13
C ALA A 59 -8.88 4.72 -1.08
N MET A 60 -8.54 5.80 -1.79
CA MET A 60 -7.69 5.75 -2.99
C MET A 60 -6.24 5.45 -2.61
N VAL A 61 -5.71 6.14 -1.59
CA VAL A 61 -4.35 5.91 -1.10
C VAL A 61 -4.19 4.46 -0.62
N ILE A 62 -5.06 3.99 0.26
CA ILE A 62 -5.00 2.65 0.85
C ILE A 62 -5.14 1.56 -0.22
N SER A 63 -6.11 1.68 -1.13
CA SER A 63 -6.35 0.68 -2.19
C SER A 63 -5.26 0.64 -3.27
N SER A 64 -4.39 1.66 -3.34
CA SER A 64 -3.27 1.72 -4.28
C SER A 64 -2.01 0.97 -3.82
N VAL A 65 -1.86 0.69 -2.52
CA VAL A 65 -0.61 0.18 -1.93
C VAL A 65 -0.22 -1.22 -2.43
N CYS A 66 -1.14 -2.19 -2.35
CA CYS A 66 -0.92 -3.55 -2.84
C CYS A 66 -2.24 -4.29 -3.05
N SER A 67 -2.20 -5.46 -3.70
CA SER A 67 -3.40 -6.29 -3.95
C SER A 67 -4.14 -6.70 -2.67
N ARG A 68 -3.41 -6.98 -1.58
CA ARG A 68 -4.02 -7.35 -0.30
C ARG A 68 -4.73 -6.19 0.38
N TRP A 69 -4.13 -5.00 0.33
CA TRP A 69 -4.75 -3.77 0.88
C TRP A 69 -5.97 -3.39 0.06
N ARG A 70 -5.89 -3.48 -1.27
CA ARG A 70 -7.03 -3.27 -2.16
C ARG A 70 -8.19 -4.19 -1.83
N ARG A 71 -7.94 -5.49 -1.65
CA ARG A 71 -8.99 -6.46 -1.30
C ARG A 71 -9.70 -6.09 0.00
N ASN A 72 -8.94 -5.80 1.05
CA ASN A 72 -9.50 -5.39 2.34
C ASN A 72 -10.25 -4.05 2.26
N ALA A 73 -9.69 -3.06 1.55
CA ALA A 73 -10.32 -1.77 1.36
C ALA A 73 -11.66 -1.90 0.63
N LEU A 74 -11.74 -2.70 -0.44
CA LEU A 74 -12.97 -2.93 -1.20
C LEU A 74 -14.05 -3.64 -0.37
N SER A 75 -13.67 -4.47 0.62
CA SER A 75 -14.62 -5.11 1.54
C SER A 75 -15.06 -4.20 2.70
N MET A 76 -14.65 -2.93 2.72
CA MET A 76 -14.98 -1.97 3.79
C MET A 76 -15.79 -0.80 3.24
N PRO A 77 -17.13 -0.90 3.15
CA PRO A 77 -17.98 0.16 2.59
C PRO A 77 -17.80 1.52 3.29
N ALA A 78 -17.57 1.52 4.61
CA ALA A 78 -17.33 2.74 5.38
C ALA A 78 -16.15 3.57 4.85
N LEU A 79 -15.12 2.93 4.30
CA LEU A 79 -13.95 3.60 3.73
C LEU A 79 -14.29 4.41 2.47
N TRP A 80 -15.30 3.99 1.71
CA TRP A 80 -15.72 4.61 0.44
C TRP A 80 -16.88 5.59 0.60
N SER A 81 -17.50 5.64 1.80
CA SER A 81 -18.69 6.46 2.07
C SER A 81 -18.50 7.97 1.90
N ARG A 82 -17.25 8.45 1.88
CA ARG A 82 -16.88 9.88 1.81
C ARG A 82 -16.28 10.29 0.45
N ILE A 83 -16.51 9.49 -0.60
CA ILE A 83 -16.14 9.84 -1.98
C ILE A 83 -17.37 10.40 -2.69
N LEU A 84 -17.27 11.62 -3.18
CA LEU A 84 -18.25 12.25 -4.06
C LEU A 84 -17.66 12.30 -5.47
N LEU A 85 -18.42 11.84 -6.45
CA LEU A 85 -18.10 12.02 -7.87
C LEU A 85 -18.89 13.25 -8.32
N GLU A 86 -18.19 14.31 -8.72
CA GLU A 86 -18.80 15.46 -9.41
C GLU A 86 -19.14 15.11 -10.87
#